data_AF-A0A258FWZ7-F1
#
_entry.id   AF-A0A258FWZ7-F1
#
_cell.length_a   1.000
_cell.length_b   1.000
_cell.length_c   1.000
_cell.angle_alpha   90.00
_cell.angle_beta   90.00
_cell.angle_gamma   90.00
#
_symmetry.space_group_name_H-M   'P 1'
#
loop_
_entity.id
_entity.type
_entity.pdbx_description
1 polymer ?
#
loop_
_entity_poly.entity_id
_entity_poly.type
_entity_poly.pdbx_seq_one_letter_code
_entity_poly.pdbx_strand_id
1 'polypeptide(L)'
;MDAIHKFDETKVQTYLPHRVVKQAVLVPVPEGIETVINAEWGAEQRFVGPWYAIYVDGNVVYGSGQTEFDETHSADADTQNGYYKSTPIEAYIYDGLGAVVQTVLSSGVVETEVPVSRGDWVVRWPHGELGVMSDEKFRKLYRADRPLNTKLWAAHQVNGHPGKAITWTGWPNDAVCTCGQRWTAAEWAH
;
A
#
# COMPACT_ATOMS: atom_id res chain seq x y z
N MET A 1 -14.92 -6.10 -21.20
CA MET A 1 -13.62 -5.42 -20.98
C MET A 1 -13.81 -4.56 -19.77
N ASP A 2 -13.05 -4.82 -18.72
CA ASP A 2 -13.11 -4.00 -17.50
C ASP A 2 -12.59 -2.60 -17.83
N ALA A 3 -13.16 -1.57 -17.20
CA ALA A 3 -12.77 -0.20 -17.45
C ALA A 3 -11.35 0.06 -16.93
N ILE A 4 -10.51 0.76 -17.70
CA ILE A 4 -9.21 1.22 -17.20
C ILE A 4 -9.43 2.40 -16.26
N HIS A 5 -9.01 2.23 -15.01
CA HIS A 5 -9.03 3.27 -14.00
C HIS A 5 -7.81 4.17 -14.14
N LYS A 6 -8.04 5.48 -14.26
CA LYS A 6 -6.98 6.49 -14.25
C LYS A 6 -6.73 6.99 -12.84
N PHE A 7 -5.48 7.29 -12.52
CA PHE A 7 -5.13 7.88 -11.24
C PHE A 7 -5.88 9.20 -11.03
N ASP A 8 -6.56 9.31 -9.89
CA ASP A 8 -7.44 10.42 -9.54
C ASP A 8 -6.68 11.37 -8.63
N GLU A 9 -6.10 12.40 -9.24
CA GLU A 9 -5.35 13.45 -8.55
C GLU A 9 -6.20 14.20 -7.50
N THR A 10 -7.53 14.12 -7.56
CA THR A 10 -8.40 14.82 -6.60
C THR A 10 -8.55 14.08 -5.28
N LYS A 11 -8.22 12.78 -5.24
CA LYS A 11 -8.33 11.92 -4.06
C LYS A 11 -6.99 11.65 -3.37
N VAL A 12 -5.89 12.03 -4.02
CA VAL A 12 -4.55 11.66 -3.63
C VAL A 12 -4.17 12.19 -2.25
N GLN A 13 -3.51 11.33 -1.47
CA GLN A 13 -2.82 11.70 -0.24
C GLN A 13 -1.42 11.11 -0.24
N THR A 14 -0.52 11.75 0.49
CA THR A 14 0.88 11.34 0.61
C THR A 14 1.08 10.49 1.86
N TYR A 15 1.71 9.33 1.72
CA TYR A 15 1.97 8.40 2.82
C TYR A 15 3.45 8.09 2.94
N LEU A 16 3.95 8.12 4.18
CA LEU A 16 5.31 7.71 4.48
C LEU A 16 5.36 6.20 4.71
N PRO A 17 6.43 5.52 4.25
CA PRO A 17 6.65 4.13 4.61
C PRO A 17 6.85 3.96 6.12
N HIS A 18 6.45 2.80 6.64
CA HIS A 18 6.90 2.37 7.95
C HIS A 18 8.42 2.26 7.94
N ARG A 19 9.03 2.68 9.05
CA ARG A 19 10.48 2.60 9.18
C ARG A 19 10.88 1.15 9.40
N VAL A 20 11.40 0.52 8.35
CA VAL A 20 11.96 -0.83 8.39
C VAL A 20 13.39 -0.74 7.89
N VAL A 21 14.35 -0.95 8.79
CA VAL A 21 15.77 -0.97 8.44
C VAL A 21 16.11 -2.33 7.86
N LYS A 22 16.71 -2.35 6.67
CA LYS A 22 17.31 -3.52 6.03
C LYS A 22 18.78 -3.26 5.79
N GLN A 23 19.57 -4.32 5.72
CA GLN A 23 20.96 -4.18 5.30
C GLN A 23 21.04 -4.12 3.78
N ALA A 24 21.83 -3.21 3.22
CA ALA A 24 22.08 -3.15 1.78
C ALA A 24 23.55 -2.86 1.49
N VAL A 25 24.10 -3.52 0.46
CA VAL A 25 25.50 -3.35 0.07
C VAL A 25 25.56 -3.04 -1.42
N LEU A 26 26.29 -1.99 -1.78
CA LEU A 26 26.56 -1.64 -3.17
C LEU A 26 27.41 -2.72 -3.84
N VAL A 27 26.92 -3.24 -4.96
CA VAL A 27 27.64 -4.12 -5.87
C VAL A 27 28.14 -3.25 -7.03
N PRO A 28 29.44 -2.93 -7.10
CA PRO A 28 29.98 -1.94 -8.03
C PRO A 28 30.24 -2.56 -9.41
N VAL A 29 29.17 -2.97 -10.08
CA VAL A 29 29.24 -3.49 -11.46
C VAL A 29 29.45 -2.32 -12.43
N PRO A 30 30.42 -2.38 -13.36
CA PRO A 30 30.65 -1.31 -14.31
C PRO A 30 29.43 -1.03 -15.21
N GLU A 31 29.28 0.22 -15.62
CA GLU A 31 28.24 0.64 -16.57
C GLU A 31 28.22 -0.24 -17.83
N GLY A 32 27.01 -0.58 -18.28
CA GLY A 32 26.80 -1.44 -19.45
C GLY A 32 26.99 -2.95 -19.22
N ILE A 33 27.42 -3.38 -18.03
CA ILE A 33 27.51 -4.79 -17.67
C ILE A 33 26.22 -5.25 -16.99
N GLU A 34 25.61 -6.32 -17.51
CA GLU A 34 24.41 -6.91 -16.94
C GLU A 34 24.75 -7.87 -15.79
N THR A 35 24.02 -7.75 -14.69
CA THR A 35 23.96 -8.72 -13.60
C THR A 35 22.55 -9.29 -13.52
N VAL A 36 22.45 -10.61 -13.33
CA VAL A 36 21.19 -11.31 -13.14
C VAL A 36 21.21 -11.99 -11.78
N ILE A 37 20.17 -11.77 -10.98
CA ILE A 37 19.95 -12.47 -9.70
C ILE A 37 18.55 -13.08 -9.68
N ASN A 38 18.35 -14.05 -8.79
CA ASN A 38 17.02 -14.53 -8.43
C ASN A 38 16.62 -13.88 -7.11
N ALA A 39 15.50 -13.17 -7.11
CA ALA A 39 14.89 -12.69 -5.87
C ALA A 39 14.35 -13.87 -5.05
N GLU A 40 14.17 -13.68 -3.74
CA GLU A 40 13.71 -14.71 -2.80
C GLU A 40 12.34 -15.30 -3.17
N TRP A 41 11.51 -14.52 -3.88
CA TRP A 41 10.21 -14.95 -4.39
C TRP A 41 10.30 -15.67 -5.75
N GLY A 42 11.51 -15.98 -6.22
CA GLY A 42 11.77 -16.78 -7.42
C GLY A 42 11.72 -16.04 -8.75
N ALA A 43 11.55 -14.71 -8.74
CA ALA A 43 11.60 -13.92 -9.97
C ALA A 43 13.05 -13.52 -10.30
N GLU A 44 13.37 -13.52 -11.58
CA GLU A 44 14.64 -13.01 -12.08
C GLU A 44 14.65 -11.48 -12.05
N GLN A 45 15.72 -10.88 -11.54
CA GLN A 45 15.97 -9.44 -11.62
C GLN A 45 17.25 -9.19 -12.42
N ARG A 46 17.19 -8.24 -13.35
CA ARG A 46 18.29 -7.82 -14.21
C ARG A 46 18.68 -6.39 -13.89
N PHE A 47 19.97 -6.15 -13.73
CA PHE A 47 20.55 -4.83 -13.49
C PHE A 47 21.65 -4.58 -14.51
N VAL A 48 21.70 -3.37 -15.08
CA VAL A 48 22.81 -2.93 -15.93
C VAL A 48 23.55 -1.83 -15.18
N GLY A 49 24.84 -2.04 -14.92
CA GLY A 49 25.61 -1.14 -14.06
C GLY A 49 25.42 -1.44 -12.56
N PRO A 50 25.78 -0.50 -11.67
CA PRO A 50 25.82 -0.72 -10.23
C PRO A 50 24.44 -0.87 -9.60
N TRP A 51 24.34 -1.70 -8.56
CA TRP A 51 23.09 -2.00 -7.87
C TRP A 51 23.34 -2.35 -6.40
N TYR A 52 22.32 -2.21 -5.55
CA TYR A 52 22.39 -2.62 -4.14
C TYR A 52 21.81 -4.01 -3.95
N ALA A 53 22.60 -4.89 -3.33
CA ALA A 53 22.12 -6.16 -2.80
C ALA A 53 21.48 -5.93 -1.43
N ILE A 54 20.21 -6.31 -1.29
CA ILE A 54 19.45 -6.13 -0.06
C ILE A 54 19.41 -7.45 0.71
N TYR A 55 19.78 -7.39 1.98
CA TYR A 55 19.96 -8.55 2.85
C TYR A 55 18.84 -8.64 3.90
N VAL A 56 18.38 -9.86 4.13
CA VAL A 56 17.55 -10.26 5.27
C VAL A 56 18.19 -11.52 5.86
N ASP A 57 18.44 -11.50 7.17
CA ASP A 57 19.07 -12.60 7.91
C ASP A 57 20.35 -13.15 7.24
N GLY A 58 21.17 -12.23 6.70
CA GLY A 58 22.45 -12.55 6.06
C GLY A 58 22.37 -13.08 4.63
N ASN A 59 21.18 -13.23 4.05
CA ASN A 59 20.99 -13.67 2.67
C ASN A 59 20.56 -12.51 1.79
N VAL A 60 21.06 -12.45 0.55
CA VAL A 60 20.55 -11.53 -0.47
C VAL A 60 19.14 -11.99 -0.83
N VAL A 61 18.16 -11.12 -0.60
CA VAL A 61 16.75 -11.40 -0.89
C VAL A 61 16.29 -10.79 -2.20
N TYR A 62 16.80 -9.63 -2.57
CA TYR A 62 16.53 -8.96 -3.85
C TYR A 62 17.55 -7.83 -4.08
N GLY A 63 17.50 -7.23 -5.27
CA GLY A 63 18.31 -6.08 -5.63
C GLY A 63 17.48 -4.85 -5.99
N SER A 64 18.12 -3.69 -5.98
CA SER A 64 17.61 -2.44 -6.54
C SER A 64 18.74 -1.73 -7.27
N GLY A 65 18.46 -1.14 -8.44
CA GLY A 65 19.46 -0.37 -9.18
C GLY A 65 19.96 0.81 -8.34
N GLN A 66 21.24 1.18 -8.49
CA GLN A 66 21.85 2.19 -7.62
C GLN A 66 21.05 3.50 -7.59
N THR A 67 20.69 4.05 -8.75
CA THR A 67 19.96 5.31 -8.86
C THR A 67 18.63 5.27 -8.12
N GLU A 68 17.83 4.22 -8.35
CA GLU A 68 16.53 4.06 -7.67
C GLU A 68 16.72 3.92 -6.16
N PHE A 69 17.72 3.15 -5.73
CA PHE A 69 17.99 2.94 -4.31
C PHE A 69 18.38 4.25 -3.62
N ASP A 70 19.33 4.99 -4.19
CA ASP A 70 19.84 6.26 -3.66
C ASP A 70 18.74 7.35 -3.60
N GLU A 71 17.76 7.32 -4.50
CA GLU A 71 16.61 8.24 -4.51
C GLU A 71 15.50 7.86 -3.51
N THR A 72 15.41 6.58 -3.14
CA THR A 72 14.27 6.05 -2.37
C THR A 72 14.60 5.68 -0.93
N HIS A 73 15.88 5.50 -0.60
CA HIS A 73 16.35 5.04 0.70
C HIS A 73 17.21 6.09 1.41
N SER A 74 17.09 6.11 2.74
CA SER A 74 17.99 6.86 3.62
C SER A 74 18.81 5.89 4.45
N ALA A 75 20.05 6.28 4.75
CA ALA A 75 20.91 5.53 5.65
C ALA A 75 20.39 5.58 7.09
N ASP A 76 20.50 4.46 7.79
CA ASP A 76 20.31 4.34 9.22
C ASP A 76 21.65 4.53 9.93
N ALA A 77 21.76 5.54 10.78
CA ALA A 77 23.02 5.87 11.47
C ALA A 77 23.44 4.80 12.50
N ASP A 78 22.47 4.03 13.01
CA ASP A 78 22.67 3.09 14.11
C ASP A 78 22.99 1.66 13.63
N THR A 79 22.82 1.38 12.33
CA THR A 79 23.02 0.05 11.75
C THR A 79 24.03 0.13 10.61
N GLN A 80 25.12 -0.63 10.72
CA GLN A 80 26.10 -0.74 9.64
C GLN A 80 25.42 -1.27 8.37
N ASN A 81 25.61 -0.55 7.26
CA ASN A 81 24.95 -0.80 5.99
C ASN A 81 23.42 -0.83 6.11
N GLY A 82 22.86 -0.16 7.13
CA GLY A 82 21.43 -0.08 7.35
C GLY A 82 20.81 1.01 6.50
N TYR A 83 19.69 0.68 5.86
CA TYR A 83 18.91 1.60 5.04
C TYR A 83 17.43 1.36 5.28
N TYR A 84 16.64 2.41 5.14
CA TYR A 84 15.18 2.33 5.18
C TYR A 84 14.60 3.13 4.03
N LYS A 85 13.49 2.64 3.46
CA LYS A 85 12.75 3.41 2.47
C LYS A 85 12.26 4.70 3.14
N SER A 86 12.62 5.85 2.58
CA SER A 86 12.34 7.17 3.16
C SER A 86 11.42 8.01 2.29
N THR A 87 11.27 7.63 1.02
CA THR A 87 10.52 8.44 0.07
C THR A 87 9.02 8.16 0.20
N PRO A 88 8.19 9.21 0.33
CA PRO A 88 6.75 9.05 0.39
C PRO A 88 6.19 8.48 -0.91
N ILE A 89 4.99 7.91 -0.82
CA ILE A 89 4.17 7.54 -1.97
C ILE A 89 2.89 8.35 -1.99
N GLU A 90 2.20 8.31 -3.11
CA GLU A 90 0.87 8.89 -3.28
C GLU A 90 -0.15 7.77 -3.40
N ALA A 91 -1.28 7.88 -2.69
CA ALA A 91 -2.29 6.83 -2.74
C ALA A 91 -3.67 7.33 -2.34
N TYR A 92 -4.69 6.54 -2.66
CA TYR A 92 -6.06 6.70 -2.18
C TYR A 92 -6.80 5.37 -2.26
N ILE A 93 -7.91 5.25 -1.51
CA ILE A 93 -8.77 4.08 -1.60
C ILE A 93 -9.73 4.23 -2.77
N TYR A 94 -9.82 3.18 -3.58
CA TYR A 94 -10.77 3.05 -4.67
C TYR A 94 -12.19 2.80 -4.16
N ASP A 95 -13.15 3.58 -4.64
CA ASP A 95 -14.57 3.52 -4.25
C ASP A 95 -15.51 3.10 -5.39
N GLY A 96 -14.98 2.94 -6.61
CA GLY A 96 -15.72 2.58 -7.81
C GLY A 96 -16.20 1.11 -7.85
N LEU A 97 -16.84 0.76 -8.96
CA LEU A 97 -17.21 -0.62 -9.27
C LEU A 97 -16.14 -1.20 -10.19
N GLY A 98 -15.53 -2.32 -9.78
CA GLY A 98 -14.50 -3.12 -10.47
C GLY A 98 -13.88 -2.53 -11.74
N ALA A 99 -12.57 -2.25 -11.68
CA ALA A 99 -11.79 -1.72 -12.79
C ALA A 99 -10.43 -2.41 -12.88
N VAL A 100 -9.59 -1.96 -13.81
CA VAL A 100 -8.20 -2.38 -13.93
C VAL A 100 -7.30 -1.14 -13.83
N VAL A 101 -6.24 -1.23 -13.04
CA VAL A 101 -5.15 -0.25 -13.01
C VAL A 101 -4.01 -0.77 -13.87
N GLN A 102 -3.52 0.06 -14.79
CA GLN A 102 -2.36 -0.26 -15.60
C GLN A 102 -1.10 0.30 -14.95
N THR A 103 -0.11 -0.56 -14.73
CA THR A 103 1.26 -0.11 -14.46
C THR A 103 1.88 0.23 -15.80
N VAL A 104 2.16 1.51 -16.02
CA VAL A 104 2.86 1.98 -17.22
C VAL A 104 4.24 2.40 -16.77
N LEU A 105 5.26 1.77 -17.35
CA LEU A 105 6.65 2.15 -17.12
C LEU A 105 6.88 3.57 -17.63
N SER A 106 7.95 4.22 -17.16
CA SER A 106 8.38 5.53 -17.65
C SER A 106 8.60 5.58 -19.18
N SER A 107 8.82 4.42 -19.82
CA SER A 107 8.91 4.23 -21.27
C SER A 107 7.57 4.27 -22.02
N GLY A 108 6.44 4.29 -21.32
CA GLY A 108 5.09 4.22 -21.90
C GLY A 108 4.59 2.79 -22.16
N VAL A 109 5.37 1.76 -21.81
CA VAL A 109 4.97 0.36 -21.95
C VAL A 109 4.05 -0.04 -20.79
N VAL A 110 2.89 -0.62 -21.12
CA VAL A 110 2.01 -1.26 -20.12
C VAL A 110 2.69 -2.56 -19.66
N GLU A 111 3.14 -2.58 -18.42
CA GLU A 111 3.86 -3.71 -17.84
C GLU A 111 2.88 -4.71 -17.24
N THR A 112 1.89 -4.23 -16.47
CA THR A 112 0.89 -5.08 -15.85
C THR A 112 -0.49 -4.43 -15.83
N GLU A 113 -1.52 -5.28 -15.80
CA GLU A 113 -2.92 -4.91 -15.63
C GLU A 113 -3.42 -5.58 -14.34
N VAL A 114 -3.72 -4.79 -13.32
CA VAL A 114 -4.12 -5.30 -12.01
C VAL A 114 -5.57 -4.93 -11.73
N PRO A 115 -6.47 -5.92 -11.51
CA PRO A 115 -7.84 -5.65 -11.09
C PRO A 115 -7.85 -4.85 -9.78
N VAL A 116 -8.73 -3.85 -9.70
CA VAL A 116 -8.97 -3.05 -8.50
C VAL A 116 -10.43 -3.17 -8.07
N SER A 117 -10.62 -3.49 -6.80
CA SER A 117 -11.93 -3.60 -6.17
C SER A 117 -12.16 -2.46 -5.19
N ARG A 118 -13.42 -2.17 -4.88
CA ARG A 118 -13.77 -1.19 -3.84
C ARG A 118 -13.07 -1.56 -2.53
N GLY A 119 -12.38 -0.59 -1.94
CA GLY A 119 -11.63 -0.76 -0.70
C GLY A 119 -10.14 -1.04 -0.91
N ASP A 120 -9.71 -1.40 -2.12
CA ASP A 120 -8.30 -1.49 -2.46
C ASP A 120 -7.68 -0.09 -2.57
N TRP A 121 -6.37 -0.03 -2.40
CA TRP A 121 -5.58 1.18 -2.57
C TRP A 121 -5.03 1.25 -3.98
N VAL A 122 -5.26 2.39 -4.63
CA VAL A 122 -4.53 2.78 -5.84
C VAL A 122 -3.32 3.59 -5.40
N VAL A 123 -2.14 3.16 -5.82
CA VAL A 123 -0.84 3.68 -5.37
C VAL A 123 -0.05 4.20 -6.54
N ARG A 124 0.65 5.33 -6.35
CA ARG A 124 1.66 5.89 -7.23
C ARG A 124 2.99 6.01 -6.50
N TRP A 125 4.03 5.38 -7.04
CA TRP A 125 5.41 5.51 -6.54
C TRP A 125 6.11 6.75 -7.14
N PRO A 126 7.25 7.19 -6.56
CA PRO A 126 7.93 8.43 -6.97
C PRO A 126 8.24 8.57 -8.46
N HIS A 127 8.40 7.47 -9.19
CA HIS A 127 8.66 7.45 -10.64
C HIS A 127 7.41 7.33 -11.51
N GLY A 128 6.23 7.48 -10.91
CA GLY A 128 4.94 7.51 -11.61
C GLY A 128 4.30 6.14 -11.83
N GLU A 129 5.00 5.05 -11.50
CA GLU A 129 4.45 3.70 -11.54
C GLU A 129 3.16 3.63 -10.71
N LEU A 130 2.12 3.04 -11.30
CA LEU A 130 0.85 2.80 -10.65
C LEU A 130 0.72 1.36 -10.23
N GLY A 131 0.03 1.11 -9.13
CA GLY A 131 -0.28 -0.24 -8.69
C GLY A 131 -1.51 -0.30 -7.79
N VAL A 132 -1.88 -1.53 -7.45
CA VAL A 132 -2.99 -1.83 -6.54
C VAL A 132 -2.44 -2.57 -5.32
N MET A 133 -2.94 -2.20 -4.14
CA MET A 133 -2.67 -2.93 -2.90
C MET A 133 -3.97 -3.17 -2.14
N SER A 134 -4.08 -4.33 -1.49
CA SER A 134 -5.11 -4.51 -0.46
C SER A 134 -4.86 -3.57 0.71
N ASP A 135 -5.91 -3.24 1.46
CA ASP A 135 -5.81 -2.40 2.67
C ASP A 135 -4.84 -2.99 3.71
N GLU A 136 -4.86 -4.32 3.89
CA GLU A 136 -3.93 -5.01 4.78
C GLU A 136 -2.47 -4.81 4.36
N LYS A 137 -2.16 -5.02 3.07
CA LYS A 137 -0.80 -4.84 2.53
C LYS A 137 -0.36 -3.39 2.65
N PHE A 138 -1.23 -2.44 2.32
CA PHE A 138 -0.92 -1.01 2.40
C PHE A 138 -0.57 -0.59 3.83
N ARG A 139 -1.41 -0.95 4.81
CA ARG A 139 -1.18 -0.61 6.22
C ARG A 139 0.03 -1.28 6.83
N LYS A 140 0.43 -2.46 6.33
CA LYS A 140 1.67 -3.14 6.72
C LYS A 140 2.92 -2.38 6.24
N LEU A 141 2.84 -1.67 5.13
CA LEU A 141 3.97 -1.00 4.49
C LEU A 141 4.05 0.51 4.77
N TYR A 142 2.91 1.15 5.00
CA TYR A 142 2.79 2.61 5.10
C TYR A 142 2.07 3.07 6.35
N ARG A 143 2.48 4.24 6.86
CA ARG A 143 1.91 4.92 8.03
C ARG A 143 0.57 5.53 7.68
N ALA A 144 -0.43 4.66 7.55
CA ALA A 144 -1.82 5.02 7.41
C ALA A 144 -2.49 4.88 8.79
N ASP A 145 -2.19 5.81 9.69
CA ASP A 145 -2.68 5.77 11.06
C ASP A 145 -4.20 5.99 11.08
N ARG A 146 -4.90 4.86 11.25
CA ARG A 146 -6.35 4.64 11.46
C ARG A 146 -7.31 4.76 10.25
N PRO A 147 -8.42 3.99 10.31
CA PRO A 147 -9.03 3.37 9.14
C PRO A 147 -10.01 4.31 8.44
N LEU A 148 -10.21 4.07 7.15
CA LEU A 148 -11.49 4.40 6.53
C LEU A 148 -12.57 3.75 7.39
N ASN A 149 -13.40 4.60 7.98
CA ASN A 149 -14.82 4.37 8.16
C ASN A 149 -15.25 2.89 7.98
N THR A 150 -15.20 2.14 9.08
CA THR A 150 -16.03 0.94 9.24
C THR A 150 -17.48 1.34 9.04
N LYS A 151 -18.00 1.20 7.81
CA LYS A 151 -19.43 1.05 7.49
C LYS A 151 -19.67 0.76 6.02
N LEU A 152 -19.58 -0.53 5.69
CA LEU A 152 -20.51 -1.17 4.77
C LEU A 152 -20.72 -2.59 5.28
N TRP A 153 -21.35 -2.68 6.45
CA TRP A 153 -22.00 -3.92 6.84
C TRP A 153 -23.22 -4.07 5.94
N ALA A 154 -23.31 -5.24 5.30
CA ALA A 154 -24.50 -5.70 4.63
C ALA A 154 -25.73 -5.37 5.46
N ALA A 155 -26.71 -4.72 4.83
CA ALA A 155 -28.04 -4.59 5.42
C ALA A 155 -28.66 -5.99 5.52
N HIS A 156 -28.38 -6.70 6.61
CA HIS A 156 -29.31 -7.72 7.08
C HIS A 156 -30.45 -6.95 7.77
N GLN A 157 -31.64 -7.11 7.22
CA GLN A 157 -32.88 -6.60 7.79
C GLN A 157 -32.99 -7.08 9.23
N VAL A 158 -32.86 -6.16 10.18
CA VAL A 158 -33.38 -6.40 11.53
C VAL A 158 -34.89 -6.20 11.43
N ASN A 159 -35.62 -7.24 11.82
CA ASN A 159 -37.06 -7.37 11.78
C ASN A 159 -37.82 -6.04 11.98
N GLY A 160 -38.58 -5.63 10.95
CA GLY A 160 -39.81 -4.87 11.15
C GLY A 160 -39.80 -3.35 10.98
N HIS A 161 -38.67 -2.67 10.76
CA HIS A 161 -38.68 -1.20 10.60
C HIS A 161 -37.89 -0.69 9.37
N PRO A 162 -38.57 -0.11 8.37
CA PRO A 162 -37.90 0.42 7.18
C PRO A 162 -37.21 1.76 7.49
N GLY A 163 -35.93 1.86 7.11
CA GLY A 163 -35.31 3.14 6.70
C GLY A 163 -34.68 4.03 7.78
N LYS A 164 -33.92 3.52 8.74
CA LYS A 164 -33.16 4.40 9.67
C LYS A 164 -31.70 3.98 9.84
N ALA A 165 -30.80 4.91 9.51
CA ALA A 165 -29.35 4.74 9.63
C ALA A 165 -28.90 4.95 11.08
N ILE A 166 -28.10 4.00 11.59
CA ILE A 166 -27.45 4.11 12.90
C ILE A 166 -26.04 4.66 12.67
N THR A 167 -25.66 5.74 13.35
CA THR A 167 -24.27 6.25 13.42
C THR A 167 -23.59 5.74 14.69
N TRP A 168 -22.33 5.32 14.59
CA TRP A 168 -21.53 4.85 15.74
C TRP A 168 -20.47 5.91 15.97
N THR A 169 -20.43 6.51 17.16
CA THR A 169 -19.42 7.49 17.52
C THR A 169 -18.60 6.96 18.69
N GLY A 170 -17.50 6.29 18.37
CA GLY A 170 -16.49 5.91 19.36
C GLY A 170 -16.67 4.53 19.98
N TRP A 171 -15.53 3.88 20.18
CA TRP A 171 -15.35 2.73 21.06
C TRP A 171 -14.51 3.19 22.26
N PRO A 172 -14.69 2.64 23.48
CA PRO A 172 -15.76 1.74 23.92
C PRO A 172 -16.74 2.49 24.84
N ASN A 173 -18.04 2.47 24.54
CA ASN A 173 -19.16 2.37 25.51
C ASN A 173 -20.45 3.13 25.15
N ASP A 174 -20.52 3.99 24.13
CA ASP A 174 -21.77 4.72 23.86
C ASP A 174 -22.27 4.53 22.40
N ALA A 175 -23.29 3.69 22.23
CA ALA A 175 -24.10 3.67 21.02
C ALA A 175 -25.21 4.72 21.16
N VAL A 176 -25.12 5.82 20.40
CA VAL A 176 -26.18 6.83 20.37
C VAL A 176 -27.04 6.61 19.14
N CYS A 177 -28.26 6.13 19.34
CA CYS A 177 -29.27 6.17 18.29
C CYS A 177 -29.75 7.61 18.11
N THR A 178 -29.98 8.04 16.87
CA THR A 178 -30.43 9.39 16.51
C THR A 178 -31.81 9.76 17.06
N CYS A 179 -32.49 8.84 17.76
CA CYS A 179 -33.72 9.13 18.51
C CYS A 179 -33.50 9.65 19.94
N GLY A 180 -32.24 9.80 20.40
CA GLY A 180 -31.94 10.34 21.73
C GLY A 180 -32.13 9.36 22.89
N GLN A 181 -32.43 8.09 22.62
CA GLN A 181 -32.42 7.05 23.64
C GLN A 181 -31.03 6.41 23.76
N ARG A 182 -30.49 6.40 24.98
CA ARG A 182 -29.28 5.66 25.34
C ARG A 182 -29.69 4.26 25.79
N TRP A 183 -29.02 3.25 25.25
CA TRP A 183 -29.17 1.86 25.64
C TRP A 183 -27.84 1.35 26.15
N THR A 184 -27.86 0.56 27.21
CA THR A 184 -26.66 -0.10 27.74
C THR A 184 -26.35 -1.35 26.93
N ALA A 185 -25.08 -1.77 26.92
CA ALA A 185 -24.64 -2.98 26.22
C ALA A 185 -25.38 -4.26 26.66
N ALA A 186 -25.96 -4.27 27.86
CA ALA A 186 -26.74 -5.40 28.37
C ALA A 186 -28.11 -5.54 27.71
N GLU A 187 -28.69 -4.46 27.16
CA GLU A 187 -30.02 -4.47 26.55
C GLU A 187 -30.03 -4.99 25.10
N TRP A 188 -28.84 -5.21 24.51
CA TRP A 188 -28.68 -5.72 23.13
C TRP A 188 -28.41 -7.23 23.05
N ALA A 189 -28.20 -7.90 24.18
CA ALA A 189 -27.78 -9.31 24.23
C ALA A 189 -28.94 -10.33 24.27
N HIS A 190 -30.19 -9.90 24.04
CA HIS A 190 -31.38 -10.77 24.01
C HIS A 190 -32.19 -10.61 22.73
#